data_AF-A0A2N7RAU3-F1
#
_entry.id   AF-A0A2N7RAU3-F1
#
_cell.length_a   1.000
_cell.length_b   1.000
_cell.length_c   1.000
_cell.angle_alpha   90.00
_cell.angle_beta   90.00
_cell.angle_gamma   90.00
#
_symmetry.space_group_name_H-M   'P 1'
#
loop_
_entity.id
_entity.type
_entity.pdbx_description
1 polymer ?
#
loop_
_entity_poly.entity_id
_entity_poly.type
_entity_poly.pdbx_seq_one_letter_code
_entity_poly.pdbx_strand_id
1 'polypeptide(L)'
;MNRLLASSLSLLLSFPAFAAPKDAYTQRDVMQCGGVEVVMVSSCRSVTVDDAETHLIPVCSDQTINIGGKVLRRNIDKVSQLTSDGKKTQMLSNVAVEMDCVKGSKGSLVFIGGYGGCGSCPEWRGYYSTAGRLEHYSYSNSYRSFGSKGSWEGLIEAYGITERQLQQTSPAAKRIEYGQP
;
A
#
# COMPACT_ATOMS: atom_id res chain seq x y z
N MET A 1 67.66 1.19 -20.71
CA MET A 1 66.44 1.11 -21.54
C MET A 1 65.76 -0.22 -21.28
N ASN A 2 64.65 -0.25 -20.54
CA ASN A 2 63.65 -1.32 -20.70
C ASN A 2 62.30 -0.85 -20.15
N ARG A 3 61.30 -0.83 -21.03
CA ARG A 3 59.92 -0.44 -20.79
C ARG A 3 59.17 -1.62 -20.17
N LEU A 4 58.39 -1.38 -19.12
CA LEU A 4 57.28 -2.26 -18.76
C LEU A 4 56.04 -1.38 -18.51
N LEU A 5 55.18 -1.36 -19.53
CA LEU A 5 53.81 -0.86 -19.47
C LEU A 5 52.99 -1.91 -18.68
N ALA A 6 52.52 -1.56 -17.49
CA ALA A 6 51.49 -2.30 -16.80
C ALA A 6 50.14 -1.65 -17.11
N SER A 7 49.42 -2.21 -18.08
CA SER A 7 48.03 -1.88 -18.38
C SER A 7 47.13 -2.40 -17.27
N SER A 8 46.57 -1.51 -16.46
CA SER A 8 45.50 -1.85 -15.52
C SER A 8 44.20 -2.04 -16.28
N LEU A 9 43.78 -3.29 -16.42
CA LEU A 9 42.51 -3.71 -17.00
C LEU A 9 41.37 -3.34 -16.04
N SER A 10 40.63 -2.26 -16.34
CA SER A 10 39.44 -1.89 -15.58
C SER A 10 38.31 -2.87 -15.90
N LEU A 11 38.13 -3.89 -15.05
CA LEU A 11 36.95 -4.74 -15.04
C LEU A 11 35.75 -3.91 -14.56
N LEU A 12 35.04 -3.31 -15.51
CA LEU A 12 33.70 -2.78 -15.30
C LEU A 12 32.77 -3.97 -15.05
N LEU A 13 32.50 -4.24 -13.76
CA LEU A 13 31.43 -5.14 -13.32
C LEU A 13 30.09 -4.54 -13.75
N SER A 14 29.63 -4.92 -14.94
CA SER A 14 28.25 -4.73 -15.36
C SER A 14 27.37 -5.63 -14.48
N PHE A 15 26.79 -5.06 -13.42
CA PHE A 15 25.69 -5.70 -12.71
C PHE A 15 24.57 -5.98 -13.73
N PRO A 16 24.00 -7.19 -13.76
CA PRO A 16 22.86 -7.46 -14.62
C PRO A 16 21.71 -6.55 -14.19
N ALA A 17 21.31 -5.64 -15.08
CA ALA A 17 20.07 -4.91 -14.93
C ALA A 17 18.93 -5.94 -15.05
N PHE A 18 18.35 -6.32 -13.91
CA PHE A 18 17.14 -7.13 -13.91
C PHE A 18 16.04 -6.31 -14.57
N ALA A 19 15.73 -6.63 -15.83
CA ALA A 19 14.62 -6.02 -16.54
C ALA A 19 13.33 -6.29 -15.77
N ALA A 20 12.54 -5.24 -15.55
CA ALA A 20 11.21 -5.40 -14.98
C ALA A 20 10.39 -6.37 -15.87
N PRO A 21 9.49 -7.18 -15.27
CA PRO A 21 8.57 -8.02 -16.03
C PRO A 21 7.80 -7.19 -17.07
N LYS A 22 7.50 -7.76 -18.25
CA LYS A 22 6.78 -7.05 -19.33
C LYS A 22 5.37 -6.61 -18.93
N ASP A 23 4.81 -7.30 -17.94
CA ASP A 23 3.50 -7.08 -17.35
C ASP A 23 3.56 -6.16 -16.10
N ALA A 24 4.72 -5.59 -15.77
CA ALA A 24 4.83 -4.65 -14.66
C ALA A 24 4.16 -3.31 -15.01
N TYR A 25 3.38 -2.76 -14.07
CA TYR A 25 2.74 -1.46 -14.20
C TYR A 25 2.74 -0.69 -12.88
N THR A 26 2.49 0.62 -12.96
CA THR A 26 2.32 1.48 -11.79
C THR A 26 0.88 1.95 -11.72
N GLN A 27 0.20 1.60 -10.64
CA GLN A 27 -1.13 2.10 -10.29
C GLN A 27 -0.97 3.41 -9.52
N ARG A 28 -1.57 4.50 -10.01
CA ARG A 28 -1.53 5.81 -9.36
C ARG A 28 -2.94 6.32 -9.08
N ASP A 29 -3.27 6.44 -7.81
CA ASP A 29 -4.57 6.91 -7.35
C ASP A 29 -4.45 8.23 -6.61
N VAL A 30 -5.29 9.19 -6.97
CA VAL A 30 -5.32 10.52 -6.35
C VAL A 30 -6.69 10.81 -5.77
N MET A 31 -6.70 11.48 -4.62
CA MET A 31 -7.86 12.16 -4.06
C MET A 31 -7.45 13.45 -3.33
N GLN A 32 -8.44 14.27 -2.98
CA GLN A 32 -8.23 15.48 -2.18
C GLN A 32 -8.81 15.29 -0.78
N CYS A 33 -8.10 15.75 0.25
CA CYS A 33 -8.62 15.72 1.61
C CYS A 33 -8.15 16.90 2.44
N GLY A 34 -9.08 17.65 3.05
CA GLY A 34 -8.75 18.79 3.92
C GLY A 34 -7.78 19.80 3.29
N GLY A 35 -7.86 20.02 1.97
CA GLY A 35 -6.99 20.95 1.23
C GLY A 35 -5.63 20.38 0.81
N VAL A 36 -5.33 19.10 1.05
CA VAL A 36 -4.10 18.44 0.58
C VAL A 36 -4.39 17.35 -0.45
N GLU A 37 -3.47 17.18 -1.39
CA GLU A 37 -3.46 16.04 -2.30
C GLU A 37 -2.98 14.78 -1.56
N VAL A 38 -3.71 13.69 -1.77
CA VAL A 38 -3.32 12.34 -1.35
C VAL A 38 -3.06 11.52 -2.60
N VAL A 39 -1.85 10.98 -2.72
CA VAL A 39 -1.43 10.16 -3.86
C VAL A 39 -1.00 8.80 -3.36
N MET A 40 -1.67 7.74 -3.80
CA MET A 40 -1.21 6.38 -3.63
C MET A 40 -0.54 5.89 -4.90
N VAL A 41 0.62 5.26 -4.76
CA VAL A 41 1.36 4.66 -5.87
C VAL A 41 1.68 3.22 -5.52
N SER A 42 1.21 2.28 -6.34
CA SER A 42 1.48 0.85 -6.18
C SER A 42 2.22 0.32 -7.40
N SER A 43 3.27 -0.46 -7.18
CA SER A 43 4.03 -1.12 -8.24
C SER A 43 3.61 -2.57 -8.35
N CYS A 44 2.90 -2.91 -9.43
CA CYS A 44 2.18 -4.17 -9.56
C CYS A 44 2.47 -4.87 -10.88
N ARG A 45 1.92 -6.07 -11.04
CA ARG A 45 2.00 -6.92 -12.23
C ARG A 45 0.60 -7.27 -12.73
N SER A 46 0.39 -7.26 -14.04
CA SER A 46 -0.86 -7.67 -14.69
C SER A 46 -0.98 -9.20 -14.81
N VAL A 47 -0.87 -9.87 -13.67
CA VAL A 47 -1.10 -11.31 -13.50
C VAL A 47 -1.92 -11.53 -12.24
N THR A 48 -2.62 -12.65 -12.18
CA THR A 48 -3.37 -13.06 -10.99
C THR A 48 -2.57 -14.03 -10.15
N VAL A 49 -2.92 -14.07 -8.88
CA VAL A 49 -2.55 -15.18 -8.00
C VAL A 49 -3.38 -16.40 -8.41
N ASP A 50 -2.74 -17.56 -8.46
CA ASP A 50 -3.39 -18.85 -8.71
C ASP A 50 -4.51 -19.10 -7.67
N ASP A 51 -5.62 -19.71 -8.07
CA ASP A 51 -6.79 -19.83 -7.19
C ASP A 51 -6.60 -20.81 -6.02
N ALA A 52 -5.60 -21.69 -6.10
CA ALA A 52 -5.21 -22.59 -5.01
C ALA A 52 -4.37 -21.88 -3.93
N GLU A 53 -3.91 -20.66 -4.19
CA GLU A 53 -3.06 -19.90 -3.27
C GLU A 53 -3.87 -19.11 -2.22
N THR A 54 -3.18 -18.63 -1.19
CA THR A 54 -3.84 -18.11 0.01
C THR A 54 -4.20 -16.63 -0.05
N HIS A 55 -3.41 -15.80 -0.74
CA HIS A 55 -3.61 -14.35 -0.80
C HIS A 55 -4.07 -13.95 -2.19
N LEU A 56 -5.36 -14.16 -2.46
CA LEU A 56 -6.01 -13.78 -3.72
C LEU A 56 -6.20 -12.25 -3.78
N ILE A 57 -5.09 -11.52 -3.93
CA ILE A 57 -5.04 -10.06 -4.05
C ILE A 57 -4.19 -9.66 -5.27
N PRO A 58 -4.30 -8.39 -5.73
CA PRO A 58 -3.41 -7.86 -6.76
C PRO A 58 -1.93 -8.12 -6.46
N VAL A 59 -1.18 -8.54 -7.49
CA VAL A 59 0.25 -8.87 -7.39
C VAL A 59 1.07 -7.58 -7.36
N CYS A 60 1.13 -6.94 -6.20
CA CYS A 60 1.89 -5.72 -5.97
C CYS A 60 3.13 -5.98 -5.12
N SER A 61 4.25 -5.34 -5.48
CA SER A 61 5.55 -5.52 -4.83
C SER A 61 5.93 -4.39 -3.88
N ASP A 62 5.31 -3.22 -4.04
CA ASP A 62 5.47 -2.02 -3.21
C ASP A 62 4.21 -1.15 -3.29
N GLN A 63 3.97 -0.38 -2.22
CA GLN A 63 2.91 0.61 -2.14
C GLN A 63 3.34 1.78 -1.26
N THR A 64 3.17 3.00 -1.77
CA THR A 64 3.43 4.24 -1.05
C THR A 64 2.21 5.14 -1.05
N ILE A 65 2.12 5.97 -0.02
CA ILE A 65 1.04 6.94 0.16
C ILE A 65 1.70 8.29 0.44
N ASN A 66 1.52 9.27 -0.44
CA ASN A 66 1.93 10.64 -0.22
C ASN A 66 0.75 11.45 0.31
N ILE A 67 0.91 12.09 1.45
CA ILE A 67 -0.09 12.98 2.05
C ILE A 67 0.57 14.32 2.31
N GLY A 68 0.12 15.37 1.61
CA GLY A 68 0.64 16.73 1.83
C GLY A 68 2.16 16.84 1.66
N GLY A 69 2.74 16.07 0.72
CA GLY A 69 4.18 16.04 0.45
C GLY A 69 4.98 15.01 1.27
N LYS A 70 4.36 14.38 2.27
CA LYS A 70 5.01 13.34 3.07
C LYS A 70 4.74 11.96 2.50
N VAL A 71 5.80 11.30 2.01
CA VAL A 71 5.73 9.91 1.52
C VAL A 71 5.76 8.94 2.70
N LEU A 72 4.75 8.09 2.77
CA LEU A 72 4.53 7.06 3.77
C LEU A 72 4.64 5.69 3.10
N ARG A 73 5.33 4.77 3.76
CA ARG A 73 5.38 3.36 3.39
C ARG A 73 4.93 2.53 4.58
N ARG A 74 3.87 1.74 4.41
CA ARG A 74 3.38 0.83 5.44
C ARG A 74 4.38 -0.30 5.59
N ASN A 75 4.58 -0.77 6.82
CA ASN A 75 5.32 -2.02 7.05
C ASN A 75 4.38 -3.19 6.75
N ILE A 76 4.53 -3.79 5.58
CA ILE A 76 3.70 -4.91 5.10
C ILE A 76 4.63 -6.06 4.76
N ASP A 77 4.31 -7.25 5.28
CA ASP A 77 5.06 -8.44 4.97
C ASP A 77 4.95 -8.82 3.48
N LYS A 78 5.91 -9.61 3.00
CA LYS A 78 5.86 -10.20 1.67
C LYS A 78 5.57 -11.69 1.75
N VAL A 79 4.74 -12.16 0.83
CA VAL A 79 4.43 -13.56 0.61
C VAL A 79 4.83 -13.97 -0.80
N SER A 80 5.15 -15.24 -0.97
CA SER A 80 5.45 -15.81 -2.28
C SER A 80 4.26 -16.65 -2.74
N GLN A 81 3.62 -16.25 -3.84
CA GLN A 81 2.46 -16.94 -4.41
C GLN A 81 2.77 -17.39 -5.84
N LEU A 82 2.22 -18.52 -6.29
CA LEU A 82 2.15 -18.88 -7.70
C LEU A 82 1.22 -17.90 -8.43
N THR A 83 1.66 -17.40 -9.58
CA THR A 83 0.88 -16.50 -10.45
C THR A 83 0.45 -17.21 -11.73
N SER A 84 -0.55 -16.66 -12.42
CA SER A 84 -1.14 -17.24 -13.63
C SER A 84 -0.17 -17.42 -14.80
N ASP A 85 1.02 -16.80 -14.76
CA ASP A 85 2.13 -17.03 -15.67
C ASP A 85 3.03 -18.24 -15.29
N GLY A 86 2.62 -19.02 -14.28
CA GLY A 86 3.31 -20.20 -13.79
C GLY A 86 4.53 -19.90 -12.91
N LYS A 87 4.75 -18.65 -12.49
CA LYS A 87 5.91 -18.26 -11.68
C LYS A 87 5.54 -18.03 -10.22
N LYS A 88 6.50 -18.27 -9.31
CA LYS A 88 6.38 -17.78 -7.94
C LYS A 88 6.85 -16.34 -7.85
N THR A 89 5.96 -15.46 -7.41
CA THR A 89 6.23 -14.02 -7.28
C THR A 89 6.18 -13.60 -5.82
N GLN A 90 7.20 -12.87 -5.36
CA GLN A 90 7.13 -12.18 -4.07
C GLN A 90 6.28 -10.91 -4.19
N MET A 91 5.23 -10.84 -3.39
CA MET A 91 4.26 -9.75 -3.38
C MET A 91 3.91 -9.34 -1.95
N LEU A 92 3.31 -8.16 -1.77
CA LEU A 92 2.78 -7.70 -0.49
C LEU A 92 1.68 -8.66 -0.01
N SER A 93 1.61 -8.92 1.29
CA SER A 93 0.54 -9.72 1.91
C SER A 93 -0.77 -8.95 2.11
N ASN A 94 -0.74 -7.63 1.94
CA ASN A 94 -1.89 -6.74 2.00
C ASN A 94 -1.68 -5.60 1.01
N VAL A 95 -2.75 -5.20 0.32
CA VAL A 95 -2.74 -4.01 -0.54
C VAL A 95 -3.86 -3.08 -0.11
N ALA A 96 -3.63 -1.77 -0.17
CA ALA A 96 -4.73 -0.83 0.02
C ALA A 96 -5.69 -0.93 -1.17
N VAL A 97 -6.99 -1.00 -0.89
CA VAL A 97 -8.07 -1.13 -1.88
C VAL A 97 -9.03 0.05 -1.81
N GLU A 98 -8.80 0.96 -0.87
CA GLU A 98 -9.70 2.05 -0.57
C GLU A 98 -8.93 3.25 -0.02
N MET A 99 -9.35 4.45 -0.44
CA MET A 99 -8.98 5.71 0.18
C MET A 99 -10.23 6.56 0.39
N ASP A 100 -10.29 7.30 1.48
CA ASP A 100 -11.38 8.24 1.72
C ASP A 100 -10.92 9.50 2.47
N CYS A 101 -11.67 10.58 2.31
CA CYS A 101 -11.52 11.77 3.13
C CYS A 101 -12.66 11.87 4.14
N VAL A 102 -12.37 11.53 5.39
CA VAL A 102 -13.32 11.63 6.49
C VAL A 102 -13.33 13.08 6.99
N LYS A 103 -14.40 13.80 6.69
CA LYS A 103 -14.60 15.19 7.13
C LYS A 103 -15.25 15.21 8.51
N GLY A 104 -14.55 15.78 9.49
CA GLY A 104 -15.10 16.11 10.80
C GLY A 104 -15.29 17.63 10.97
N SER A 105 -15.87 18.02 12.11
CA SER A 105 -16.14 19.43 12.42
C SER A 105 -14.90 20.23 12.82
N LYS A 106 -13.81 19.57 13.24
CA LYS A 106 -12.55 20.20 13.66
C LYS A 106 -11.40 19.97 12.69
N GLY A 107 -11.56 19.06 11.73
CA GLY A 107 -10.53 18.73 10.76
C GLY A 107 -10.91 17.57 9.86
N SER A 108 -10.04 17.25 8.90
CA SER A 108 -10.21 16.10 8.01
C SER A 108 -9.16 15.03 8.28
N LEU A 109 -9.54 13.77 8.08
CA LEU A 109 -8.65 12.61 8.14
C LEU A 109 -8.62 11.90 6.79
N VAL A 110 -7.43 11.44 6.42
CA VAL A 110 -7.23 10.54 5.30
C VAL A 110 -7.41 9.12 5.83
N PHE A 111 -8.45 8.44 5.37
CA PHE A 111 -8.66 7.02 5.60
C PHE A 111 -8.03 6.22 4.46
N ILE A 112 -7.36 5.13 4.81
CA ILE A 112 -6.84 4.14 3.87
C ILE A 112 -7.28 2.75 4.38
N GLY A 113 -7.92 1.98 3.50
CA GLY A 113 -8.36 0.61 3.78
C GLY A 113 -7.57 -0.39 2.93
N GLY A 114 -7.17 -1.52 3.51
CA GLY A 114 -6.44 -2.57 2.82
C GLY A 114 -6.90 -3.97 3.18
N TYR A 115 -6.74 -4.90 2.23
CA TYR A 115 -7.27 -6.26 2.30
C TYR A 115 -6.18 -7.31 2.01
N GLY A 116 -6.26 -8.45 2.69
CA GLY A 116 -5.26 -9.53 2.64
C GLY A 116 -5.63 -10.74 1.76
N GLY A 117 -6.80 -10.78 1.12
CA GLY A 117 -7.12 -11.79 0.10
C GLY A 117 -7.90 -12.99 0.59
N CYS A 118 -7.46 -13.63 1.68
CA CYS A 118 -8.20 -14.75 2.25
C CYS A 118 -9.42 -14.22 3.01
N GLY A 119 -10.61 -14.83 2.89
CA GLY A 119 -11.85 -14.30 3.52
C GLY A 119 -11.80 -14.15 5.05
N SER A 120 -10.75 -14.66 5.71
CA SER A 120 -10.43 -14.48 7.12
C SER A 120 -9.14 -13.67 7.36
N CYS A 121 -8.51 -13.17 6.32
CA CYS A 121 -7.29 -12.38 6.40
C CYS A 121 -7.60 -11.07 7.10
N PRO A 122 -6.63 -10.51 7.84
CA PRO A 122 -6.89 -9.30 8.57
C PRO A 122 -7.00 -8.12 7.60
N GLU A 123 -8.01 -7.31 7.81
CA GLU A 123 -8.18 -6.02 7.15
C GLU A 123 -7.33 -4.99 7.89
N TRP A 124 -6.70 -4.12 7.11
CA TRP A 124 -5.98 -2.99 7.65
C TRP A 124 -6.81 -1.73 7.43
N ARG A 125 -7.00 -0.96 8.49
CA ARG A 125 -7.68 0.36 8.46
C ARG A 125 -6.75 1.36 9.10
N GLY A 126 -6.39 2.43 8.40
CA GLY A 126 -5.58 3.50 8.98
C GLY A 126 -6.10 4.88 8.68
N TYR A 127 -5.92 5.75 9.66
CA TYR A 127 -6.35 7.13 9.65
C TYR A 127 -5.14 8.03 9.85
N TYR A 128 -4.92 8.91 8.89
CA TYR A 128 -3.82 9.86 8.89
C TYR A 128 -4.36 11.28 8.95
N SER A 129 -3.65 12.17 9.63
CA SER A 129 -3.86 13.60 9.46
C SER A 129 -3.46 14.06 8.06
N THR A 130 -3.92 15.24 7.66
CA THR A 130 -3.51 15.91 6.40
C THR A 130 -2.02 16.27 6.35
N ALA A 131 -1.30 16.18 7.49
CA ALA A 131 0.16 16.28 7.56
C ALA A 131 0.87 14.91 7.41
N GLY A 132 0.13 13.83 7.12
CA GLY A 132 0.67 12.49 6.95
C GLY A 132 1.18 11.85 8.25
N ARG A 133 0.65 12.23 9.42
CA ARG A 133 0.91 11.52 10.68
C ARG A 133 -0.14 10.43 10.87
N LEU A 134 0.32 9.21 11.16
CA LEU A 134 -0.58 8.09 11.48
C LEU A 134 -1.18 8.31 12.87
N GLU A 135 -2.47 8.64 12.89
CA GLU A 135 -3.26 8.91 14.10
C GLU A 135 -3.78 7.62 14.71
N HIS A 136 -4.32 6.75 13.85
CA HIS A 136 -4.89 5.48 14.26
C HIS A 136 -4.67 4.41 13.20
N TYR A 137 -4.45 3.16 13.62
CA TYR A 137 -4.70 2.02 12.76
C TYR A 137 -5.28 0.85 13.54
N SER A 138 -5.98 -0.02 12.84
CA SER A 138 -6.33 -1.36 13.29
C SER A 138 -5.97 -2.38 12.20
N TYR A 139 -5.43 -3.51 12.62
CA TYR A 139 -5.19 -4.67 11.78
C TYR A 139 -5.87 -5.86 12.43
N SER A 140 -6.99 -6.31 11.85
CA SER A 140 -7.92 -7.24 12.51
C SER A 140 -8.76 -8.00 11.51
N ASN A 141 -9.23 -9.19 11.87
CA ASN A 141 -10.31 -9.89 11.17
C ASN A 141 -11.53 -10.02 12.10
N SER A 142 -12.55 -10.78 11.68
CA SER A 142 -13.76 -11.04 12.47
C SER A 142 -13.51 -11.83 13.77
N TYR A 143 -12.32 -12.41 13.96
CA TYR A 143 -12.00 -13.29 15.09
C TYR A 143 -10.98 -12.70 16.07
N ARG A 144 -10.01 -11.91 15.59
CA ARG A 144 -8.93 -11.35 16.42
C ARG A 144 -8.35 -10.05 15.88
N SER A 145 -7.78 -9.27 16.79
CA SER A 145 -6.89 -8.14 16.50
C SER A 145 -5.44 -8.61 16.45
N PHE A 146 -4.66 -8.06 15.52
CA PHE A 146 -3.25 -8.34 15.29
C PHE A 146 -2.37 -7.12 15.61
N GLY A 147 -2.97 -5.95 15.77
CA GLY A 147 -2.27 -4.73 16.12
C GLY A 147 -3.15 -3.51 15.97
N SER A 148 -2.90 -2.50 16.80
CA SER A 148 -3.53 -1.20 16.69
C SER A 148 -2.63 -0.09 17.26
N LYS A 149 -2.97 1.15 16.94
CA LYS A 149 -2.41 2.36 17.55
C LYS A 149 -3.50 3.42 17.62
N GLY A 150 -3.47 4.25 18.66
CA GLY A 150 -4.46 5.31 18.86
C GLY A 150 -5.81 4.75 19.30
N SER A 151 -6.84 5.59 19.31
CA SER A 151 -8.21 5.19 19.62
C SER A 151 -9.22 5.97 18.78
N TRP A 152 -10.42 5.40 18.62
CA TRP A 152 -11.53 6.07 17.93
C TRP A 152 -11.98 7.31 18.68
N GLU A 153 -12.03 7.26 20.01
CA GLU A 153 -12.36 8.40 20.86
C GLU A 153 -11.39 9.55 20.62
N GLY A 154 -10.09 9.26 20.48
CA GLY A 154 -9.07 10.25 20.16
C GLY A 154 -9.28 10.89 18.79
N LEU A 155 -9.72 10.12 17.78
CA LEU A 155 -10.06 10.67 16.47
C LEU A 155 -11.30 11.57 16.54
N ILE A 156 -12.35 11.12 17.25
CA ILE A 156 -13.59 11.87 17.45
C ILE A 156 -13.29 13.19 18.14
N GLU A 157 -12.52 13.17 19.22
CA GLU A 157 -12.17 14.37 19.99
C GLU A 157 -11.33 15.35 19.17
N ALA A 158 -10.28 14.86 18.50
CA ALA A 158 -9.32 15.70 17.79
C ALA A 158 -9.86 16.26 16.47
N TYR A 159 -10.65 15.48 15.72
CA TYR A 159 -11.10 15.85 14.36
C TYR A 159 -12.59 16.17 14.29
N GLY A 160 -13.37 15.89 15.34
CA GLY A 160 -14.81 16.13 15.34
C GLY A 160 -15.56 15.24 14.35
N ILE A 161 -15.04 14.03 14.12
CA ILE A 161 -15.73 12.99 13.35
C ILE A 161 -16.70 12.23 14.25
N THR A 162 -17.65 11.50 13.66
CA THR A 162 -18.63 10.68 14.40
C THR A 162 -18.24 9.22 14.39
N GLU A 163 -18.74 8.46 15.37
CA GLU A 163 -18.58 7.00 15.40
C GLU A 163 -19.13 6.33 14.13
N ARG A 164 -20.26 6.82 13.62
CA ARG A 164 -20.84 6.32 12.36
C ARG A 164 -19.86 6.43 11.18
N GLN A 165 -19.10 7.52 11.10
CA GLN A 165 -18.08 7.71 10.05
C GLN A 165 -16.87 6.78 10.21
N LEU A 166 -16.63 6.23 11.41
CA LEU A 166 -15.58 5.24 11.65
C LEU A 166 -16.05 3.81 11.36
N GLN A 167 -17.33 3.54 11.61
CA GLN A 167 -17.93 2.22 11.41
C GLN A 167 -18.28 1.94 9.94
N GLN A 168 -18.74 2.96 9.20
CA GLN A 168 -19.27 2.81 7.85
C GLN A 168 -18.31 3.42 6.82
N THR A 169 -18.01 2.67 5.76
CA THR A 169 -17.35 3.22 4.58
C THR A 169 -18.23 4.33 3.99
N SER A 170 -17.62 5.49 3.74
CA SER A 170 -18.27 6.60 3.04
C SER A 170 -18.69 6.20 1.62
N PRO A 171 -19.88 6.62 1.15
CA PRO A 171 -20.23 6.49 -0.27
C PRO A 171 -19.28 7.24 -1.20
N ALA A 172 -18.55 8.24 -0.70
CA ALA A 172 -17.56 9.00 -1.46
C ALA A 172 -16.16 8.36 -1.42
N ALA A 173 -15.98 7.23 -0.73
CA ALA A 173 -14.72 6.53 -0.68
C ALA A 173 -14.29 6.10 -2.08
N LYS A 174 -13.04 6.41 -2.42
CA LYS A 174 -12.41 5.98 -3.66
C LYS A 174 -11.97 4.52 -3.53
N ARG A 175 -12.64 3.64 -4.27
CA ARG A 175 -12.16 2.28 -4.50
C ARG A 175 -10.97 2.30 -5.45
N ILE A 176 -9.95 1.53 -5.12
CA ILE A 176 -8.75 1.40 -5.95
C ILE A 176 -8.96 0.22 -6.88
N GLU A 177 -8.96 0.51 -8.17
CA GLU A 177 -9.01 -0.50 -9.22
C GLU A 177 -7.59 -0.78 -9.67
N TYR A 178 -7.12 -2.00 -9.39
CA TYR A 178 -5.87 -2.47 -9.94
C TYR A 178 -6.11 -2.95 -11.36
N GLY A 179 -5.23 -2.54 -12.29
CA GLY A 179 -5.24 -3.00 -13.69
C GLY A 179 -5.54 -4.49 -13.79
N GLN A 180 -6.51 -4.83 -14.64
CA GLN A 180 -7.43 -5.97 -14.52
C GLN A 180 -6.86 -7.27 -13.92
N PRO A 181 -7.66 -7.97 -13.06
CA PRO A 181 -7.44 -9.39 -12.76
C PRO A 181 -7.53 -10.25 -14.03
#